data_AF-A0A6M3X4H6-F1
#
_entry.id   AF-A0A6M3X4H6-F1
#
_cell.length_a   1.000
_cell.length_b   1.000
_cell.length_c   1.000
_cell.angle_alpha   90.00
_cell.angle_beta   90.00
_cell.angle_gamma   90.00
#
_symmetry.space_group_name_H-M   'P 1'
#
loop_
_entity.id
_entity.type
_entity.pdbx_description
1 polymer ?
#
loop_
_entity_poly.entity_id
_entity_poly.type
_entity_poly.pdbx_seq_one_letter_code
_entity_poly.pdbx_strand_id
1 'polypeptide(L)' 'MESTRCRICGHPIWAPKSVERGIGPRCWARLQEKYESEEAEG' A
#
# COMPACT_ATOMS: atom_id res chain seq x y z
N MET A 1 7.36 15.32 -12.91
CA MET A 1 7.32 14.02 -12.21
C MET A 1 5.94 13.90 -11.62
N GLU A 2 5.07 13.07 -12.22
CA GLU A 2 3.67 12.96 -11.83
C GLU A 2 3.60 12.25 -10.47
N SER A 3 3.30 12.99 -9.40
CA SER A 3 3.23 12.44 -8.04
C SER A 3 1.99 11.58 -7.90
N THR A 4 2.15 10.25 -7.99
CA THR A 4 1.04 9.32 -7.77
C THR A 4 0.61 9.39 -6.31
N ARG A 5 -0.70 9.48 -6.06
CA ARG A 5 -1.28 9.53 -4.71
C ARG A 5 -1.82 8.18 -4.29
N CYS A 6 -1.75 7.90 -2.99
CA CYS A 6 -2.32 6.70 -2.40
C CYS A 6 -3.84 6.68 -2.57
N ARG A 7 -4.38 5.60 -3.14
CA ARG A 7 -5.83 5.41 -3.31
C ARG A 7 -6.59 5.24 -1.99
N ILE A 8 -5.89 4.92 -0.89
CA ILE A 8 -6.49 4.68 0.43
C ILE A 8 -6.50 5.95 1.28
N CYS A 9 -5.36 6.66 1.34
CA CYS A 9 -5.19 7.80 2.25
C CYS A 9 -4.87 9.13 1.55
N GLY A 10 -4.78 9.17 0.23
CA GLY A 10 -4.50 10.38 -0.54
C GLY A 10 -3.07 10.93 -0.45
N HIS A 11 -2.22 10.37 0.43
CA HIS A 11 -0.84 10.83 0.58
C HIS A 11 0.01 10.62 -0.69
N PRO A 12 0.99 11.52 -0.95
CA PRO A 12 1.89 11.37 -2.08
C PRO A 12 2.75 10.10 -1.92
N ILE A 13 2.92 9.39 -3.02
CA ILE A 13 3.73 8.19 -3.14
C ILE A 13 4.99 8.54 -3.95
N TRP A 14 6.13 8.11 -3.44
CA TRP A 14 7.45 8.38 -4.03
C TRP A 14 8.17 7.10 -4.45
N ALA A 15 7.83 5.96 -3.81
CA ALA A 15 8.47 4.69 -4.09
C ALA A 15 7.87 4.03 -5.34
N PRO A 16 8.67 3.60 -6.32
CA PRO A 16 8.18 3.06 -7.60
C PRO A 16 7.23 1.87 -7.40
N LYS A 17 7.58 0.92 -6.53
CA LYS A 17 6.71 -0.23 -6.20
C LYS A 17 5.36 0.18 -5.60
N SER A 18 5.32 1.28 -4.85
CA SER A 18 4.07 1.80 -4.28
C SER A 18 3.26 2.57 -5.33
N VAL A 19 3.93 3.22 -6.29
CA VAL A 19 3.30 3.87 -7.44
C VAL A 19 2.63 2.83 -8.33
N GLU A 20 3.33 1.75 -8.68
CA GLU A 20 2.79 0.63 -9.46
C GLU A 20 1.52 0.05 -8.84
N ARG A 21 1.47 -0.04 -7.51
CA ARG A 21 0.30 -0.51 -6.76
C ARG A 21 -0.77 0.56 -6.55
N GLY A 22 -0.45 1.84 -6.74
CA GLY A 22 -1.29 2.97 -6.35
C GLY A 22 -1.61 3.02 -4.85
N ILE A 23 -0.82 2.35 -4.00
CA ILE A 23 -1.01 2.29 -2.56
C ILE A 23 0.31 2.61 -1.88
N GLY A 24 0.31 3.64 -1.03
CA GLY A 24 1.48 4.08 -0.30
C GLY A 24 1.98 3.02 0.69
N PRO A 25 3.28 3.06 1.06
CA PRO A 25 3.93 2.02 1.85
C PRO A 25 3.26 1.76 3.21
N ARG A 26 2.75 2.80 3.88
CA ARG A 26 2.03 2.66 5.18
C ARG A 26 0.72 1.87 5.02
N CYS A 27 -0.08 2.22 4.00
CA CYS A 27 -1.34 1.54 3.76
C CYS A 27 -1.10 0.12 3.24
N TRP A 28 -0.04 -0.08 2.45
CA TRP A 28 0.38 -1.39 1.99
C TRP A 28 0.79 -2.32 3.15
N ALA A 29 1.62 -1.84 4.09
CA ALA A 29 2.01 -2.60 5.27
C ALA A 29 0.79 -3.05 6.09
N ARG A 30 -0.16 -2.13 6.33
CA ARG A 30 -1.39 -2.44 7.06
C ARG A 30 -2.29 -3.46 6.37
N LEU A 31 -2.29 -3.50 5.04
CA LEU A 31 -3.00 -4.53 4.27
C LEU A 31 -2.31 -5.88 4.39
N GLN A 32 -0.97 -5.92 4.35
CA GLN A 32 -0.20 -7.15 4.53
C GLN A 32 -0.39 -7.74 5.92
N GLU A 33 -0.35 -6.92 6.97
CA GLU A 33 -0.63 -7.38 8.35
C GLU A 33 -2.01 -8.03 8.47
N LYS A 34 -3.02 -7.53 7.76
CA LYS A 34 -4.34 -8.16 7.72
C LYS A 34 -4.34 -9.49 6.96
N TYR A 35 -3.74 -9.49 5.77
CA TYR A 35 -3.70 -10.67 4.91
C TYR A 35 -2.94 -11.83 5.57
N GLU A 36 -1.78 -11.53 6.16
CA GLU A 36 -0.93 -12.52 6.83
C GLU A 36 -1.58 -13.07 8.11
N SER A 37 -2.46 -12.28 8.74
CA SER A 37 -3.30 -12.75 9.85
C SER A 37 -4.45 -13.66 9.39
N GLU A 38 -4.92 -13.54 8.15
CA GLU A 38 -5.99 -14.39 7.58
C GLU A 38 -5.45 -15.72 7.03
N GLU A 39 -4.17 -15.77 6.60
CA GLU A 39 -3.54 -16.98 6.07
C GLU A 39 -2.98 -17.93 7.14
N ALA A 40 -2.91 -17.49 8.41
CA ALA A 40 -2.46 -18.34 9.53
C ALA A 40 -3.58 -19.20 10.16
N GLU A 41 -4.82 -19.05 9.71
CA GLU A 41 -6.00 -19.80 10.20
C GLU A 41 -6.65 -20.69 9.12
N GLY A 42 -5.96 -20.95 8.00
CA GLY A 42 -6.42 -21.79 6.89
C GLY A 42 -5.86 -23.21 6.89
#